data_AF-A0A834WRW4-F1
#
_entry.id   AF-A0A834WRW4-F1
#
_cell.length_a   1.000
_cell.length_b   1.000
_cell.length_c   1.000
_cell.angle_alpha   90.00
_cell.angle_beta   90.00
_cell.angle_gamma   90.00
#
_symmetry.space_group_name_H-M   'P 1'
#
loop_
_entity.id
_entity.type
_entity.pdbx_description
1 polymer ?
#
loop_
_entity_poly.entity_id
_entity_poly.type
_entity_poly.pdbx_seq_one_letter_code
_entity_poly.pdbx_strand_id
1 'polypeptide(L)'
;MLHLQYLSVSCVAQNFDFFYFVQQWPGSYCDTQKSCCYPTTGKPKADFGIHGLWPNYNDGTYPSNCDPSNPFKQTQISDLTSNLQRNWPTLACPRGDGTQFWSHEWEKHGTCSESILQQHDYFEAALSLKQRSNLLQALTSAGIEADGGSYSLSSIKGAIKEAIGHSPFIECNVDSSRNTQLYQVYLCVDTSASNFIECPVFPKNNKCASQIEYLSIVCVSQSQSQDSFDFFYFVLQWPGAYCDTKQSCCYPKTGKPASDFGIHGLWPNYKDGSWPSNCDPDSVFDKSQISDLISSMEKEWPSLSCPSSNGMRFWSHEWEKHGTCAESELDIRDYFGKALQLKHKLNLLNILKNAGIEADDGFYSLESISEAVKEGLGFTPGIECNRDSAHNTQLYQVYFCVDTTASDFIECPILPTTKCGSQIQFPKF
;
A
#
# COMPACT_ATOMS: atom_id res chain seq x y z
N MET A 1 75.23 9.95 -5.75
CA MET A 1 73.98 9.42 -6.35
C MET A 1 72.83 10.05 -5.58
N LEU A 2 72.13 11.00 -6.17
CA LEU A 2 70.92 11.58 -5.60
C LEU A 2 69.73 10.82 -6.21
N HIS A 3 69.00 10.04 -5.41
CA HIS A 3 67.77 9.36 -5.85
C HIS A 3 66.61 10.34 -5.68
N LEU A 4 66.13 10.88 -6.80
CA LEU A 4 64.85 11.57 -6.86
C LEU A 4 63.75 10.49 -6.91
N GLN A 5 63.05 10.29 -5.80
CA GLN A 5 61.80 9.53 -5.78
C GLN A 5 60.68 10.44 -6.25
N TYR A 6 60.15 10.17 -7.45
CA TYR A 6 58.93 10.79 -7.94
C TYR A 6 57.73 10.09 -7.29
N LEU A 7 57.03 10.80 -6.41
CA LEU A 7 55.67 10.46 -6.00
C LEU A 7 54.73 10.80 -7.15
N SER A 8 54.35 9.80 -7.94
CA SER A 8 53.26 9.92 -8.91
C SER A 8 51.92 9.93 -8.16
N VAL A 9 51.37 11.11 -7.93
CA VAL A 9 49.96 11.28 -7.56
C VAL A 9 49.15 10.98 -8.82
N SER A 10 48.63 9.76 -8.94
CA SER A 10 47.61 9.43 -9.95
C SER A 10 46.33 10.16 -9.59
N CYS A 11 46.13 11.33 -10.18
CA CYS A 11 44.84 12.00 -10.19
C CYS A 11 43.92 11.15 -11.09
N VAL A 12 43.07 10.31 -10.50
CA VAL A 12 41.99 9.66 -11.25
C VAL A 12 41.06 10.78 -11.69
N ALA A 13 41.06 11.10 -12.99
CA ALA A 13 40.17 12.11 -13.52
C ALA A 13 38.72 11.68 -13.23
N GLN A 14 37.94 12.59 -12.64
CA GLN A 14 36.53 12.35 -12.36
C GLN A 14 35.81 12.23 -13.71
N ASN A 15 35.20 11.07 -14.00
CA ASN A 15 34.66 10.73 -15.31
C ASN A 15 33.30 11.38 -15.63
N PHE A 16 32.84 12.35 -14.82
CA PHE A 16 31.61 13.12 -14.99
C PHE A 16 31.61 14.35 -14.05
N ASP A 17 30.72 15.31 -14.28
CA ASP A 17 30.71 16.62 -13.60
C ASP A 17 29.62 16.76 -12.51
N PHE A 18 28.48 16.09 -12.66
CA PHE A 18 27.37 16.07 -11.70
C PHE A 18 26.43 14.90 -11.97
N PHE A 19 25.46 14.64 -11.09
CA PHE A 19 24.37 13.71 -11.40
C PHE A 19 23.05 14.44 -11.65
N TYR A 20 22.25 13.93 -12.59
CA TYR A 20 20.81 14.11 -12.53
C TYR A 20 20.21 13.03 -11.61
N PHE A 21 19.58 13.44 -10.52
CA PHE A 21 18.68 12.59 -9.76
C PHE A 21 17.25 12.79 -10.30
N VAL A 22 16.72 11.73 -10.90
CA VAL A 22 15.47 11.77 -11.65
C VAL A 22 14.41 10.95 -10.94
N GLN A 23 13.28 11.59 -10.69
CA GLN A 23 12.10 10.97 -10.12
C GLN A 23 10.93 11.06 -11.10
N GLN A 24 10.10 10.03 -11.14
CA GLN A 24 8.95 9.91 -12.04
C GLN A 24 7.64 9.83 -11.27
N TRP A 25 6.59 10.44 -11.81
CA TRP A 25 5.23 10.29 -11.31
C TRP A 25 4.58 9.04 -11.91
N PRO A 26 4.21 8.02 -11.11
CA PRO A 26 3.60 6.79 -11.63
C PRO A 26 2.31 7.04 -12.42
N GLY A 27 1.49 8.00 -12.02
CA GLY A 27 0.24 8.35 -12.71
C GLY A 27 0.49 8.72 -14.17
N SER A 28 1.47 9.60 -14.41
CA SER A 28 1.80 10.07 -15.75
C SER A 28 2.59 9.06 -16.58
N TYR A 29 3.25 8.08 -15.96
CA TYR A 29 3.80 6.94 -16.71
C TYR A 29 2.67 6.06 -17.26
N CYS A 30 1.68 5.77 -16.41
CA CYS A 30 0.63 4.80 -16.70
C CYS A 30 -0.56 5.35 -17.51
N ASP A 31 -0.79 6.66 -17.56
CA ASP A 31 -1.92 7.23 -18.31
C ASP A 31 -1.55 7.63 -19.76
N THR A 32 -0.56 6.97 -20.35
CA THR A 32 -0.20 7.17 -21.77
C THR A 32 -0.82 6.10 -22.65
N GLN A 33 -0.66 6.22 -23.98
CA GLN A 33 -1.03 5.14 -24.91
C GLN A 33 -0.17 3.87 -24.75
N LYS A 34 0.94 3.93 -24.00
CA LYS A 34 1.78 2.78 -23.72
C LYS A 34 1.21 1.97 -22.56
N SER A 35 1.31 0.66 -22.65
CA SER A 35 0.96 -0.23 -21.54
C SER A 35 1.83 0.05 -20.32
N CYS A 36 1.23 0.00 -19.14
CA CYS A 36 1.95 -0.04 -17.87
C CYS A 36 1.50 -1.24 -17.05
N CYS A 37 2.40 -1.73 -16.21
CA CYS A 37 2.14 -2.86 -15.33
C CYS A 37 2.66 -2.51 -13.95
N TYR A 38 1.85 -2.72 -12.92
CA TYR A 38 2.34 -2.57 -11.54
C TYR A 38 3.38 -3.65 -11.22
N PRO A 39 4.35 -3.38 -10.32
CA PRO A 39 5.33 -4.36 -9.87
C PRO A 39 4.70 -5.63 -9.29
N THR A 40 5.50 -6.70 -9.14
CA THR A 40 5.09 -7.91 -8.39
C THR A 40 4.66 -7.62 -6.96
N THR A 41 5.10 -6.53 -6.36
CA THR A 41 4.68 -6.08 -5.02
C THR A 41 3.36 -5.29 -4.99
N GLY A 42 2.63 -5.23 -6.10
CA GLY A 42 1.35 -4.53 -6.19
C GLY A 42 1.47 -3.08 -6.65
N LYS A 43 0.36 -2.33 -6.57
CA LYS A 43 0.28 -0.92 -6.98
C LYS A 43 1.25 -0.07 -6.13
N PRO A 44 2.17 0.69 -6.74
CA PRO A 44 3.04 1.59 -5.98
C PRO A 44 2.23 2.66 -5.24
N LYS A 45 2.75 3.12 -4.10
CA LYS A 45 2.16 4.25 -3.36
C LYS A 45 2.01 5.47 -4.25
N ALA A 46 1.06 6.35 -3.90
CA ALA A 46 0.82 7.59 -4.61
C ALA A 46 1.89 8.67 -4.35
N ASP A 47 3.14 8.33 -4.65
CA ASP A 47 4.34 9.16 -4.48
C ASP A 47 5.22 9.02 -5.73
N PHE A 48 6.15 9.95 -5.91
CA PHE A 48 7.17 9.83 -6.94
C PHE A 48 8.01 8.57 -6.72
N GLY A 49 8.31 7.84 -7.79
CA GLY A 49 9.31 6.78 -7.80
C GLY A 49 10.63 7.29 -8.34
N ILE A 50 11.75 6.72 -7.90
CA ILE A 50 13.05 6.97 -8.53
C ILE A 50 13.01 6.41 -9.95
N HIS A 51 13.55 7.16 -10.91
CA HIS A 51 13.90 6.67 -12.24
C HIS A 51 15.38 6.33 -12.27
N GLY A 52 16.25 7.27 -11.87
CA GLY A 52 17.66 6.98 -11.70
C GLY A 52 18.54 8.13 -11.24
N LEU A 53 19.83 7.81 -11.07
CA LEU A 53 20.89 8.73 -10.64
C LEU A 53 21.98 8.74 -11.72
N TRP A 54 21.95 9.72 -12.61
CA TRP A 54 22.67 9.65 -13.87
C TRP A 54 23.87 10.60 -13.90
N PRO A 55 25.11 10.08 -13.97
CA PRO A 55 26.29 10.89 -14.26
C PRO A 55 26.11 11.72 -15.53
N ASN A 56 26.51 12.99 -15.51
CA ASN A 56 26.32 13.92 -16.62
C ASN A 56 27.50 14.91 -16.70
N TYR A 57 27.72 15.47 -17.88
CA TYR A 57 28.72 16.52 -18.12
C TYR A 57 28.06 17.91 -18.19
N ASN A 58 28.85 18.94 -17.90
CA ASN A 58 28.42 20.34 -17.91
C ASN A 58 27.99 20.85 -19.31
N ASP A 59 28.40 20.19 -20.38
CA ASP A 59 27.98 20.52 -21.76
C ASP A 59 26.62 19.90 -22.16
N GLY A 60 26.03 19.09 -21.26
CA GLY A 60 24.75 18.41 -21.45
C GLY A 60 24.88 17.03 -22.12
N THR A 61 26.08 16.57 -22.47
CA THR A 61 26.32 15.17 -22.83
C THR A 61 26.48 14.32 -21.56
N TYR A 62 26.50 12.98 -21.68
CA TYR A 62 26.64 12.08 -20.54
C TYR A 62 27.39 10.80 -20.89
N PRO A 63 28.12 10.20 -19.94
CA PRO A 63 28.70 8.87 -20.11
C PRO A 63 27.62 7.79 -19.92
N SER A 64 27.76 6.65 -20.61
CA SER A 64 26.86 5.50 -20.45
C SER A 64 27.57 4.18 -20.74
N ASN A 65 27.15 3.10 -20.06
CA ASN A 65 27.67 1.74 -20.24
C ASN A 65 29.19 1.68 -20.05
N CYS A 66 29.68 2.27 -18.95
CA CYS A 66 31.10 2.55 -18.76
C CYS A 66 31.95 1.33 -18.38
N ASP A 67 31.37 0.35 -17.70
CA ASP A 67 32.06 -0.91 -17.37
C ASP A 67 31.20 -2.15 -17.65
N PRO A 68 31.31 -2.75 -18.85
CA PRO A 68 30.65 -4.02 -19.17
C PRO A 68 31.14 -5.22 -18.33
N SER A 69 32.27 -5.09 -17.63
CA SER A 69 32.84 -6.14 -16.78
C SER A 69 32.30 -6.14 -15.35
N ASN A 70 31.54 -5.11 -14.96
CA ASN A 70 30.89 -5.00 -13.66
C ASN A 70 29.35 -5.06 -13.76
N PRO A 71 28.79 -6.23 -14.15
CA PRO A 71 27.36 -6.40 -14.28
C PRO A 71 26.66 -6.30 -12.92
N PHE A 72 25.38 -5.95 -12.95
CA PHE A 72 24.56 -5.86 -11.76
C PHE A 72 24.50 -7.19 -11.00
N LYS A 73 24.65 -7.11 -9.67
CA LYS A 73 24.61 -8.26 -8.75
C LYS A 73 23.59 -8.01 -7.65
N GLN A 74 22.40 -8.60 -7.75
CA GLN A 74 21.32 -8.47 -6.75
C GLN A 74 21.80 -8.73 -5.31
N THR A 75 22.74 -9.66 -5.12
CA THR A 75 23.27 -10.00 -3.80
C THR A 75 23.96 -8.84 -3.10
N GLN A 76 24.50 -7.86 -3.83
CA GLN A 76 25.15 -6.68 -3.26
C GLN A 76 24.17 -5.64 -2.74
N ILE A 77 22.87 -5.78 -3.01
CA ILE A 77 21.82 -4.85 -2.58
C ILE A 77 20.66 -5.56 -1.88
N SER A 78 20.91 -6.77 -1.37
CA SER A 78 19.86 -7.61 -0.77
C SER A 78 19.17 -6.92 0.41
N ASP A 79 19.91 -6.17 1.21
CA ASP A 79 19.42 -5.34 2.32
C ASP A 79 18.62 -4.12 1.87
N LEU A 80 18.87 -3.60 0.66
CA LEU A 80 18.15 -2.45 0.09
C LEU A 80 16.89 -2.84 -0.69
N THR A 81 16.69 -4.14 -0.96
CA THR A 81 15.68 -4.63 -1.93
C THR A 81 14.27 -4.15 -1.60
N SER A 82 13.81 -4.28 -0.34
CA SER A 82 12.46 -3.83 0.04
C SER A 82 12.28 -2.31 -0.10
N ASN A 83 13.33 -1.53 0.15
CA ASN A 83 13.30 -0.08 -0.04
C ASN A 83 13.28 0.28 -1.53
N LEU A 84 14.01 -0.45 -2.37
CA LEU A 84 13.99 -0.26 -3.83
C LEU A 84 12.65 -0.66 -4.44
N GLN A 85 12.02 -1.75 -4.00
CA GLN A 85 10.68 -2.12 -4.45
C GLN A 85 9.65 -1.02 -4.16
N ARG A 86 9.78 -0.35 -3.00
CA ARG A 86 8.88 0.73 -2.59
C ARG A 86 9.16 2.05 -3.30
N ASN A 87 10.43 2.42 -3.44
CA ASN A 87 10.83 3.78 -3.84
C ASN A 87 11.38 3.87 -5.26
N TRP A 88 11.73 2.74 -5.89
CA TRP A 88 12.23 2.64 -7.26
C TRP A 88 11.49 1.52 -8.05
N PRO A 89 10.15 1.53 -8.07
CA PRO A 89 9.36 0.48 -8.72
C PRO A 89 9.52 0.51 -10.25
N THR A 90 9.45 -0.66 -10.88
CA THR A 90 9.24 -0.75 -12.33
C THR A 90 7.75 -0.60 -12.66
N LEU A 91 7.44 0.11 -13.74
CA LEU A 91 6.09 0.22 -14.30
C LEU A 91 5.98 -0.40 -15.70
N ALA A 92 7.07 -1.01 -16.18
CA ALA A 92 7.12 -1.62 -17.50
C ALA A 92 6.35 -2.95 -17.53
N CYS A 93 5.81 -3.29 -18.70
CA CYS A 93 5.17 -4.58 -18.94
C CYS A 93 6.12 -5.58 -19.62
N PRO A 94 6.03 -6.88 -19.30
CA PRO A 94 5.13 -7.50 -18.31
C PRO A 94 5.52 -7.15 -16.85
N ARG A 95 4.59 -7.40 -15.90
CA ARG A 95 4.80 -7.22 -14.45
C ARG A 95 6.14 -7.81 -14.01
N GLY A 96 6.92 -7.05 -13.24
CA GLY A 96 8.25 -7.42 -12.79
C GLY A 96 8.56 -6.97 -11.36
N ASP A 97 9.61 -7.53 -10.77
CA ASP A 97 10.03 -7.28 -9.38
C ASP A 97 10.94 -6.05 -9.21
N GLY A 98 11.28 -5.38 -10.30
CA GLY A 98 12.21 -4.24 -10.35
C GLY A 98 13.64 -4.62 -10.71
N THR A 99 14.05 -5.89 -10.57
CA THR A 99 15.44 -6.34 -10.76
C THR A 99 16.00 -5.98 -12.13
N GLN A 100 15.23 -6.19 -13.20
CA GLN A 100 15.65 -5.83 -14.56
C GLN A 100 15.82 -4.32 -14.74
N PHE A 101 14.98 -3.53 -14.08
CA PHE A 101 15.06 -2.08 -14.15
C PHE A 101 16.29 -1.56 -13.40
N TRP A 102 16.54 -2.06 -12.18
CA TRP A 102 17.74 -1.71 -11.42
C TRP A 102 19.02 -2.18 -12.13
N SER A 103 19.01 -3.37 -12.74
CA SER A 103 20.10 -3.85 -13.58
C SER A 103 20.41 -2.90 -14.73
N HIS A 104 19.39 -2.41 -15.43
CA HIS A 104 19.53 -1.43 -16.50
C HIS A 104 20.15 -0.12 -15.99
N GLU A 105 19.61 0.43 -14.90
CA GLU A 105 20.07 1.69 -14.32
C GLU A 105 21.51 1.59 -13.81
N TRP A 106 21.89 0.46 -13.20
CA TRP A 106 23.28 0.21 -12.79
C TRP A 106 24.21 0.10 -14.00
N GLU A 107 23.92 -0.80 -14.95
CA GLU A 107 24.83 -1.09 -16.04
C GLU A 107 25.02 0.09 -16.99
N LYS A 108 23.96 0.86 -17.23
CA LYS A 108 23.99 2.02 -18.10
C LYS A 108 24.53 3.28 -17.41
N HIS A 109 24.17 3.52 -16.15
CA HIS A 109 24.48 4.79 -15.46
C HIS A 109 25.38 4.59 -14.24
N GLY A 110 25.06 3.65 -13.35
CA GLY A 110 25.83 3.38 -12.14
C GLY A 110 27.30 3.05 -12.41
N THR A 111 27.59 2.23 -13.43
CA THR A 111 28.97 1.88 -13.84
C THR A 111 29.82 3.11 -14.20
N CYS A 112 29.20 4.22 -14.58
CA CYS A 112 29.90 5.47 -14.90
C CYS A 112 30.29 6.29 -13.65
N SER A 113 29.88 5.85 -12.47
CA SER A 113 30.19 6.49 -11.18
C SER A 113 31.06 5.65 -10.25
N GLU A 114 31.56 4.50 -10.71
CA GLU A 114 32.30 3.50 -9.91
C GLU A 114 33.54 4.04 -9.19
N SER A 115 34.16 5.10 -9.73
CA SER A 115 35.26 5.80 -9.06
C SER A 115 34.87 6.40 -7.70
N ILE A 116 33.57 6.51 -7.42
CA ILE A 116 33.00 7.16 -6.23
C ILE A 116 31.96 6.25 -5.55
N LEU A 117 31.07 5.61 -6.32
CA LEU A 117 29.97 4.80 -5.81
C LEU A 117 30.07 3.38 -6.35
N GLN A 118 30.25 2.41 -5.46
CA GLN A 118 30.05 1.01 -5.82
C GLN A 118 28.55 0.71 -5.89
N GLN A 119 28.17 -0.49 -6.36
CA GLN A 119 26.76 -0.81 -6.64
C GLN A 119 25.84 -0.55 -5.44
N HIS A 120 26.22 -1.02 -4.24
CA HIS A 120 25.41 -0.78 -3.04
C HIS A 120 25.25 0.72 -2.75
N ASP A 121 26.37 1.46 -2.70
CA ASP A 121 26.39 2.90 -2.42
C ASP A 121 25.57 3.71 -3.43
N TYR A 122 25.56 3.31 -4.71
CA TYR A 122 24.77 3.95 -5.76
C TYR A 122 23.27 3.89 -5.47
N PHE A 123 22.76 2.70 -5.13
CA PHE A 123 21.35 2.52 -4.80
C PHE A 123 21.00 3.17 -3.45
N GLU A 124 21.87 3.07 -2.45
CA GLU A 124 21.66 3.70 -1.14
C GLU A 124 21.64 5.24 -1.25
N ALA A 125 22.53 5.83 -2.04
CA ALA A 125 22.57 7.27 -2.29
C ALA A 125 21.27 7.76 -2.96
N ALA A 126 20.79 7.04 -3.99
CA ALA A 126 19.52 7.36 -4.66
C ALA A 126 18.31 7.28 -3.71
N LEU A 127 18.26 6.25 -2.85
CA LEU A 127 17.22 6.14 -1.81
C LEU A 127 17.29 7.31 -0.81
N SER A 128 18.50 7.68 -0.39
CA SER A 128 18.72 8.81 0.53
C SER A 128 18.34 10.15 -0.11
N LEU A 129 18.61 10.35 -1.40
CA LEU A 129 18.18 11.52 -2.17
C LEU A 129 16.66 11.57 -2.34
N LYS A 130 16.00 10.42 -2.55
CA LYS A 130 14.53 10.32 -2.59
C LYS A 130 13.91 10.77 -1.27
N GLN A 131 14.42 10.25 -0.15
CA GLN A 131 13.93 10.62 1.16
C GLN A 131 14.09 12.11 1.44
N ARG A 132 15.24 12.70 1.09
CA ARG A 132 15.52 14.13 1.37
C ARG A 132 14.78 15.09 0.45
N SER A 133 14.57 14.73 -0.81
CA SER A 133 13.84 15.59 -1.76
C SER A 133 12.35 15.61 -1.49
N ASN A 134 11.76 14.48 -1.06
CA ASN A 134 10.35 14.31 -0.69
C ASN A 134 9.39 15.17 -1.53
N LEU A 135 9.41 14.95 -2.85
CA LEU A 135 8.73 15.81 -3.82
C LEU A 135 7.23 15.92 -3.56
N LEU A 136 6.58 14.82 -3.13
CA LEU A 136 5.17 14.85 -2.78
C LEU A 136 4.90 15.85 -1.64
N GLN A 137 5.68 15.80 -0.56
CA GLN A 137 5.53 16.74 0.56
C GLN A 137 5.84 18.18 0.14
N ALA A 138 6.86 18.39 -0.70
CA ALA A 138 7.20 19.72 -1.20
C ALA A 138 6.04 20.35 -1.99
N LEU A 139 5.37 19.55 -2.83
CA LEU A 139 4.23 20.01 -3.63
C LEU A 139 2.97 20.20 -2.77
N THR A 140 2.62 19.24 -1.91
CA THR A 140 1.41 19.32 -1.07
C THR A 140 1.49 20.47 -0.07
N SER A 141 2.67 20.77 0.48
CA SER A 141 2.87 21.93 1.38
C SER A 141 2.62 23.26 0.67
N ALA A 142 2.72 23.30 -0.66
CA ALA A 142 2.40 24.46 -1.49
C ALA A 142 0.96 24.42 -2.06
N GLY A 143 0.13 23.46 -1.62
CA GLY A 143 -1.24 23.27 -2.11
C GLY A 143 -1.30 22.69 -3.53
N ILE A 144 -0.25 22.01 -3.98
CA ILE A 144 -0.20 21.31 -5.27
C ILE A 144 -0.41 19.82 -5.00
N GLU A 145 -1.61 19.33 -5.27
CA GLU A 145 -2.01 17.96 -4.99
C GLU A 145 -2.16 17.15 -6.28
N ALA A 146 -1.97 15.83 -6.19
CA ALA A 146 -2.21 14.93 -7.30
C ALA A 146 -3.72 14.64 -7.44
N ASP A 147 -4.49 15.66 -7.80
CA ASP A 147 -5.94 15.66 -7.86
C ASP A 147 -6.50 15.61 -9.30
N GLY A 148 -5.61 15.51 -10.29
CA GLY A 148 -5.98 15.65 -11.70
C GLY A 148 -6.17 17.11 -12.14
N GLY A 149 -5.94 18.07 -11.24
CA GLY A 149 -5.99 19.49 -11.52
C GLY A 149 -4.82 19.95 -12.39
N SER A 150 -4.96 21.16 -12.93
CA SER A 150 -3.93 21.82 -13.72
C SER A 150 -3.21 22.89 -12.90
N TYR A 151 -1.88 22.85 -12.93
CA TYR A 151 -1.01 23.72 -12.14
C TYR A 151 -0.01 24.43 -13.03
N SER A 152 0.36 25.65 -12.63
CA SER A 152 1.37 26.40 -13.38
C SER A 152 2.74 25.73 -13.26
N LEU A 153 3.47 25.63 -14.37
CA LEU A 153 4.84 25.11 -14.35
C LEU A 153 5.74 25.91 -13.39
N SER A 154 5.50 27.22 -13.29
CA SER A 154 6.20 28.11 -12.35
C SER A 154 5.91 27.80 -10.89
N SER A 155 4.67 27.44 -10.53
CA SER A 155 4.33 27.11 -9.14
C SER A 155 4.94 25.79 -8.70
N ILE A 156 4.93 24.78 -9.58
CA ILE A 156 5.60 23.48 -9.32
C ILE A 156 7.10 23.70 -9.11
N LYS A 157 7.76 24.43 -10.02
CA LYS A 157 9.19 24.76 -9.87
C LYS A 157 9.49 25.58 -8.61
N GLY A 158 8.61 26.52 -8.28
CA GLY A 158 8.72 27.36 -7.10
C GLY A 158 8.65 26.55 -5.80
N ALA A 159 7.64 25.70 -5.67
CA ALA A 159 7.44 24.85 -4.50
C ALA A 159 8.63 23.92 -4.24
N ILE A 160 9.12 23.24 -5.28
CA ILE A 160 10.28 22.35 -5.18
C ILE A 160 11.55 23.16 -4.84
N LYS A 161 11.74 24.34 -5.46
CA LYS A 161 12.89 25.21 -5.16
C LYS A 161 12.87 25.69 -3.71
N GLU A 162 11.70 26.06 -3.19
CA GLU A 162 11.55 26.52 -1.81
C GLU A 162 11.89 25.40 -0.82
N ALA A 163 11.43 24.17 -1.08
CA ALA A 163 11.69 23.02 -0.22
C ALA A 163 13.15 22.53 -0.27
N ILE A 164 13.76 22.51 -1.46
CA ILE A 164 15.08 21.87 -1.68
C ILE A 164 16.22 22.90 -1.71
N GLY A 165 15.93 24.17 -1.95
CA GLY A 165 16.90 25.25 -2.14
C GLY A 165 17.43 25.39 -3.56
N HIS A 166 17.07 24.47 -4.47
CA HIS A 166 17.60 24.41 -5.84
C HIS A 166 16.51 24.27 -6.90
N SER A 167 16.71 24.91 -8.05
CA SER A 167 15.72 24.90 -9.13
C SER A 167 15.66 23.55 -9.85
N PRO A 168 14.50 22.87 -9.90
CA PRO A 168 14.38 21.62 -10.64
C PRO A 168 14.18 21.87 -12.14
N PHE A 169 14.46 20.84 -12.93
CA PHE A 169 13.88 20.70 -14.26
C PHE A 169 12.66 19.78 -14.21
N ILE A 170 11.62 20.18 -14.94
CA ILE A 170 10.37 19.46 -15.02
C ILE A 170 10.24 18.97 -16.46
N GLU A 171 10.09 17.66 -16.60
CA GLU A 171 9.76 16.98 -17.84
C GLU A 171 8.27 16.62 -17.84
N CYS A 172 7.62 16.87 -18.98
CA CYS A 172 6.22 16.54 -19.20
C CYS A 172 6.09 15.53 -20.32
N ASN A 173 5.14 14.63 -20.19
CA ASN A 173 4.65 13.81 -21.29
C ASN A 173 3.22 14.23 -21.64
N VAL A 174 2.54 13.40 -22.44
CA VAL A 174 1.12 13.58 -22.76
C VAL A 174 0.34 12.33 -22.38
N ASP A 175 -0.85 12.54 -21.82
CA ASP A 175 -1.77 11.46 -21.48
C ASP A 175 -2.46 10.88 -22.74
N SER A 176 -3.36 9.92 -22.53
CA SER A 176 -4.20 9.31 -23.58
C SER A 176 -5.12 10.33 -24.29
N SER A 177 -5.49 11.40 -23.59
CA SER A 177 -6.33 12.52 -24.06
C SER A 177 -5.53 13.66 -24.71
N ARG A 178 -4.19 13.55 -24.75
CA ARG A 178 -3.22 14.55 -25.24
C ARG A 178 -3.08 15.81 -24.36
N ASN A 179 -3.49 15.75 -23.09
CA ASN A 179 -3.15 16.77 -22.12
C ASN A 179 -1.68 16.65 -21.74
N THR A 180 -1.03 17.76 -21.44
CA THR A 180 0.36 17.72 -20.94
C THR A 180 0.37 17.60 -19.43
N GLN A 181 1.19 16.70 -18.90
CA GLN A 181 1.17 16.32 -17.49
C GLN A 181 2.57 16.21 -16.90
N LEU A 182 2.68 16.42 -15.58
CA LEU A 182 3.92 16.30 -14.82
C LEU A 182 4.43 14.86 -14.85
N TYR A 183 5.52 14.61 -15.58
CA TYR A 183 6.04 13.26 -15.76
C TYR A 183 7.28 12.99 -14.90
N GLN A 184 8.34 13.78 -15.07
CA GLN A 184 9.58 13.59 -14.31
C GLN A 184 10.12 14.90 -13.75
N VAL A 185 10.78 14.78 -12.60
CA VAL A 185 11.46 15.87 -11.91
C VAL A 185 12.93 15.54 -11.82
N TYR A 186 13.76 16.48 -12.29
CA TYR A 186 15.20 16.38 -12.31
C TYR A 186 15.77 17.36 -11.29
N LEU A 187 16.59 16.83 -10.38
CA LEU A 187 17.41 17.58 -9.45
C LEU A 187 18.87 17.29 -9.74
N CYS A 188 19.75 18.28 -9.62
CA CYS A 188 21.19 18.04 -9.78
C CYS A 188 21.85 17.77 -8.44
N VAL A 189 22.80 16.84 -8.44
CA VAL A 189 23.54 16.40 -7.26
C VAL A 189 25.04 16.49 -7.56
N ASP A 190 25.82 16.88 -6.55
CA ASP A 190 27.28 16.89 -6.65
C ASP A 190 27.85 15.50 -6.96
N THR A 191 29.12 15.45 -7.38
CA THR A 191 29.78 14.19 -7.76
C THR A 191 29.94 13.21 -6.59
N SER A 192 29.74 13.66 -5.35
CA SER A 192 29.72 12.79 -4.17
C SER A 192 28.35 12.15 -3.90
N ALA A 193 27.35 12.40 -4.76
CA ALA A 193 25.95 11.98 -4.64
C ALA A 193 25.30 12.37 -3.29
N SER A 194 25.82 13.41 -2.65
CA SER A 194 25.46 13.74 -1.27
C SER A 194 24.71 15.04 -1.16
N ASN A 195 24.93 16.03 -2.03
CA ASN A 195 24.26 17.33 -1.91
C ASN A 195 23.58 17.73 -3.21
N PHE A 196 22.35 18.25 -3.07
CA PHE A 196 21.71 18.94 -4.18
C PHE A 196 22.50 20.21 -4.52
N ILE A 197 22.58 20.52 -5.82
CA ILE A 197 23.26 21.70 -6.36
C ILE A 197 22.37 22.35 -7.42
N GLU A 198 22.69 23.59 -7.78
CA GLU A 198 22.13 24.19 -8.99
C GLU A 198 22.60 23.41 -10.22
N CYS A 199 21.66 23.10 -11.11
CA CYS A 199 21.98 22.36 -12.32
C CYS A 199 22.90 23.18 -13.25
N PRO A 200 24.10 22.68 -13.60
CA PRO A 200 24.99 23.38 -14.53
C PRO A 200 24.37 23.55 -15.93
N VAL A 201 23.57 22.58 -16.32
CA VAL A 201 22.82 22.53 -17.57
C VAL A 201 21.50 21.81 -17.30
N PHE A 202 20.45 22.12 -18.07
CA PHE A 202 19.19 21.39 -18.05
C PHE A 202 19.01 20.57 -19.32
N PRO A 203 18.21 19.48 -19.29
CA PRO A 203 17.89 18.71 -20.48
C PRO A 203 17.29 19.59 -21.60
N LYS A 204 17.66 19.30 -22.85
CA LYS A 204 17.17 20.03 -24.03
C LYS A 204 15.75 19.56 -24.40
N ASN A 205 14.99 20.43 -25.07
CA ASN A 205 13.63 20.16 -25.59
C ASN A 205 12.55 19.93 -24.51
N ASN A 206 12.35 20.90 -23.62
CA ASN A 206 11.21 20.88 -22.71
C ASN A 206 9.88 21.09 -23.47
N LYS A 207 8.97 20.12 -23.37
CA LYS A 207 7.63 20.16 -23.99
C LYS A 207 6.51 20.52 -23.02
N CYS A 208 6.83 20.87 -21.77
CA CYS A 208 5.84 21.32 -20.81
C CYS A 208 5.14 22.60 -21.28
N ALA A 209 3.82 22.62 -21.18
CA ALA A 209 3.05 23.86 -21.29
C ALA A 209 3.21 24.72 -20.03
N SER A 210 2.67 25.94 -20.07
CA SER A 210 2.64 26.84 -18.91
C SER A 210 1.76 26.34 -17.79
N GLN A 211 0.75 25.54 -18.12
CA GLN A 211 -0.14 24.82 -17.21
C GLN A 211 -0.06 23.33 -17.55
N ILE A 212 0.16 22.50 -16.54
CA ILE A 212 0.33 21.05 -16.70
C ILE A 212 -0.51 20.32 -15.68
N GLU A 213 -1.04 19.16 -16.05
CA GLU A 213 -1.83 18.35 -15.13
C GLU A 213 -0.95 17.63 -14.12
N TYR A 214 -1.43 17.51 -12.88
CA TYR A 214 -0.87 16.63 -11.87
C TYR A 214 -1.85 15.50 -11.59
N LEU A 215 -1.72 14.44 -12.39
CA LEU A 215 -2.71 13.36 -12.45
C LEU A 215 -2.86 12.64 -11.12
N SER A 216 -4.10 12.41 -10.68
CA SER A 216 -4.36 11.53 -9.56
C SER A 216 -4.04 10.08 -9.91
N ILE A 217 -3.36 9.38 -9.00
CA ILE A 217 -3.15 7.92 -9.10
C ILE A 217 -4.46 7.13 -8.90
N VAL A 218 -5.55 7.80 -8.52
CA VAL A 218 -6.92 7.26 -8.52
C VAL A 218 -7.51 7.23 -9.94
N CYS A 219 -7.04 8.11 -10.85
CA CYS A 219 -7.65 8.31 -12.17
C CYS A 219 -6.92 7.62 -13.32
N VAL A 220 -5.86 6.84 -13.07
CA VAL A 220 -5.23 6.03 -14.13
C VAL A 220 -6.18 4.92 -14.54
N SER A 221 -7.03 5.21 -15.51
CA SER A 221 -7.82 4.23 -16.23
C SER A 221 -6.90 3.47 -17.18
N GLN A 222 -6.19 2.46 -16.69
CA GLN A 222 -5.78 1.34 -17.53
C GLN A 222 -6.70 0.16 -17.29
N SER A 223 -7.24 -0.31 -18.40
CA SER A 223 -8.01 -1.53 -18.56
C SER A 223 -7.16 -2.76 -18.23
N GLN A 224 -6.95 -3.05 -16.94
CA GLN A 224 -6.98 -4.39 -16.36
C GLN A 224 -7.42 -4.23 -14.89
N SER A 225 -8.61 -4.74 -14.61
CA SER A 225 -9.32 -4.70 -13.34
C SER A 225 -8.50 -5.32 -12.19
N GLN A 226 -8.09 -4.48 -11.25
CA GLN A 226 -8.17 -4.84 -9.84
C GLN A 226 -9.01 -3.72 -9.22
N ASP A 227 -10.32 -3.93 -9.29
CA ASP A 227 -11.34 -2.98 -8.92
C ASP A 227 -11.07 -2.42 -7.52
N SER A 228 -11.01 -1.10 -7.41
CA SER A 228 -11.01 -0.41 -6.12
C SER A 228 -12.34 -0.70 -5.43
N PHE A 229 -12.30 -1.26 -4.22
CA PHE A 229 -13.48 -1.45 -3.38
C PHE A 229 -13.91 -0.11 -2.73
N ASP A 230 -15.16 -0.01 -2.29
CA ASP A 230 -15.75 1.23 -1.78
C ASP A 230 -15.68 1.37 -0.25
N PHE A 231 -15.76 0.26 0.48
CA PHE A 231 -15.75 0.19 1.95
C PHE A 231 -15.47 -1.25 2.40
N PHE A 232 -15.18 -1.45 3.69
CA PHE A 232 -15.16 -2.79 4.26
C PHE A 232 -16.42 -3.11 5.06
N TYR A 233 -16.91 -4.34 4.96
CA TYR A 233 -17.63 -4.95 6.06
C TYR A 233 -16.63 -5.49 7.09
N PHE A 234 -16.66 -4.96 8.30
CA PHE A 234 -16.05 -5.59 9.46
C PHE A 234 -17.09 -6.46 10.16
N VAL A 235 -16.84 -7.77 10.17
CA VAL A 235 -17.83 -8.77 10.58
C VAL A 235 -17.39 -9.46 11.85
N LEU A 236 -18.26 -9.39 12.86
CA LEU A 236 -18.10 -10.10 14.12
C LEU A 236 -19.09 -11.26 14.18
N GLN A 237 -18.69 -12.36 14.81
CA GLN A 237 -19.47 -13.58 14.95
C GLN A 237 -19.65 -13.96 16.42
N TRP A 238 -20.87 -14.36 16.77
CA TRP A 238 -21.17 -14.92 18.08
C TRP A 238 -20.84 -16.42 18.12
N PRO A 239 -19.91 -16.87 18.98
CA PRO A 239 -19.49 -18.26 19.01
C PRO A 239 -20.60 -19.23 19.47
N GLY A 240 -21.52 -18.80 20.34
CA GLY A 240 -22.68 -19.60 20.76
C GLY A 240 -23.56 -20.00 19.58
N ALA A 241 -23.90 -19.04 18.72
CA ALA A 241 -24.73 -19.29 17.54
C ALA A 241 -24.04 -20.11 16.46
N TYR A 242 -22.70 -20.09 16.38
CA TYR A 242 -21.96 -20.97 15.49
C TYR A 242 -21.99 -22.43 15.98
N CYS A 243 -21.81 -22.63 17.29
CA CYS A 243 -21.67 -23.96 17.88
C CYS A 243 -23.00 -24.65 18.22
N ASP A 244 -24.13 -23.94 18.21
CA ASP A 244 -25.46 -24.51 18.49
C ASP A 244 -26.26 -24.89 17.23
N THR A 245 -25.58 -25.03 16.08
CA THR A 245 -26.22 -25.53 14.84
C THR A 245 -26.13 -27.05 14.74
N LYS A 246 -26.75 -27.64 13.70
CA LYS A 246 -26.56 -29.07 13.38
C LYS A 246 -25.16 -29.41 12.85
N GLN A 247 -24.35 -28.39 12.52
CA GLN A 247 -22.98 -28.58 12.06
C GLN A 247 -22.04 -28.74 13.25
N SER A 248 -20.98 -29.53 13.08
CA SER A 248 -19.98 -29.70 14.13
C SER A 248 -19.19 -28.41 14.37
N CYS A 249 -19.03 -28.05 15.64
CA CYS A 249 -18.12 -27.01 16.11
C CYS A 249 -16.99 -27.65 16.94
N CYS A 250 -15.78 -27.14 16.77
CA CYS A 250 -14.61 -27.57 17.52
C CYS A 250 -13.89 -26.35 18.08
N TYR A 251 -13.57 -26.36 19.37
CA TYR A 251 -12.77 -25.28 19.95
C TYR A 251 -11.34 -25.28 19.39
N PRO A 252 -10.68 -24.11 19.31
CA PRO A 252 -9.27 -24.03 18.99
C PRO A 252 -8.41 -24.90 19.90
N LYS A 253 -7.18 -25.21 19.46
CA LYS A 253 -6.19 -25.93 20.28
C LYS A 253 -5.82 -25.18 21.56
N THR A 254 -6.03 -23.87 21.60
CA THR A 254 -5.85 -23.01 22.78
C THR A 254 -6.97 -23.14 23.82
N GLY A 255 -8.04 -23.87 23.51
CA GLY A 255 -9.17 -24.14 24.41
C GLY A 255 -10.44 -23.41 24.00
N LYS A 256 -11.45 -23.44 24.88
CA LYS A 256 -12.73 -22.74 24.67
C LYS A 256 -12.45 -21.22 24.59
N PRO A 257 -12.86 -20.53 23.52
CA PRO A 257 -12.76 -19.07 23.42
C PRO A 257 -13.54 -18.37 24.53
N ALA A 258 -13.25 -17.09 24.77
CA ALA A 258 -14.07 -16.27 25.64
C ALA A 258 -15.50 -16.18 25.12
N SER A 259 -16.48 -16.04 26.02
CA SER A 259 -17.89 -15.76 25.66
C SER A 259 -18.07 -14.30 25.26
N ASP A 260 -17.39 -13.93 24.16
CA ASP A 260 -17.45 -12.65 23.47
C ASP A 260 -17.52 -12.88 21.95
N PHE A 261 -17.91 -11.86 21.20
CA PHE A 261 -17.86 -11.89 19.74
C PHE A 261 -16.42 -12.09 19.27
N GLY A 262 -16.20 -13.02 18.34
CA GLY A 262 -14.93 -13.17 17.61
C GLY A 262 -14.99 -12.44 16.28
N ILE A 263 -13.83 -12.04 15.75
CA ILE A 263 -13.73 -11.54 14.38
C ILE A 263 -14.05 -12.71 13.42
N HIS A 264 -14.87 -12.44 12.41
CA HIS A 264 -15.01 -13.30 11.23
C HIS A 264 -14.10 -12.81 10.12
N GLY A 265 -14.22 -11.53 9.75
CA GLY A 265 -13.32 -10.92 8.77
C GLY A 265 -13.54 -9.45 8.49
N LEU A 266 -12.68 -8.92 7.62
CA LEU A 266 -12.66 -7.53 7.16
C LEU A 266 -12.75 -7.57 5.63
N TRP A 267 -13.94 -7.38 5.07
CA TRP A 267 -14.23 -7.74 3.69
C TRP A 267 -14.44 -6.50 2.82
N PRO A 268 -13.55 -6.25 1.83
CA PRO A 268 -13.79 -5.27 0.77
C PRO A 268 -15.16 -5.47 0.13
N ASN A 269 -15.89 -4.38 -0.10
CA ASN A 269 -17.23 -4.41 -0.68
C ASN A 269 -17.47 -3.18 -1.57
N TYR A 270 -18.38 -3.31 -2.54
CA TYR A 270 -18.87 -2.20 -3.37
C TYR A 270 -20.19 -1.66 -2.86
N LYS A 271 -20.49 -0.41 -3.20
CA LYS A 271 -21.76 0.27 -2.82
C LYS A 271 -23.01 -0.36 -3.45
N ASP A 272 -22.86 -1.13 -4.53
CA ASP A 272 -23.96 -1.85 -5.16
C ASP A 272 -24.31 -3.18 -4.46
N GLY A 273 -23.55 -3.54 -3.42
CA GLY A 273 -23.73 -4.77 -2.65
C GLY A 273 -22.96 -5.98 -3.19
N SER A 274 -22.32 -5.89 -4.35
CA SER A 274 -21.36 -6.88 -4.81
C SER A 274 -20.01 -6.70 -4.09
N TRP A 275 -19.11 -7.68 -4.21
CA TRP A 275 -17.80 -7.63 -3.56
C TRP A 275 -16.71 -8.31 -4.39
N PRO A 276 -15.46 -7.83 -4.30
CA PRO A 276 -14.33 -8.53 -4.87
C PRO A 276 -13.92 -9.73 -3.99
N SER A 277 -13.32 -10.74 -4.61
CA SER A 277 -12.76 -11.89 -3.89
C SER A 277 -11.63 -12.55 -4.67
N ASN A 278 -10.66 -13.11 -3.96
CA ASN A 278 -9.51 -13.84 -4.53
C ASN A 278 -8.72 -13.00 -5.54
N CYS A 279 -8.39 -11.77 -5.16
CA CYS A 279 -7.92 -10.74 -6.09
C CYS A 279 -6.46 -10.88 -6.51
N ASP A 280 -5.61 -11.46 -5.66
CA ASP A 280 -4.23 -11.78 -5.99
C ASP A 280 -3.92 -13.24 -5.59
N PRO A 281 -3.95 -14.18 -6.55
CA PRO A 281 -3.60 -15.58 -6.31
C PRO A 281 -2.12 -15.81 -5.96
N ASP A 282 -1.25 -14.86 -6.28
CA ASP A 282 0.19 -14.93 -6.01
C ASP A 282 0.53 -14.38 -4.60
N SER A 283 -0.37 -13.58 -4.02
CA SER A 283 -0.26 -13.07 -2.64
C SER A 283 -0.70 -14.12 -1.60
N VAL A 284 0.12 -15.15 -1.46
CA VAL A 284 -0.11 -16.24 -0.50
C VAL A 284 0.09 -15.76 0.93
N PHE A 285 -0.77 -16.21 1.84
CA PHE A 285 -0.67 -15.91 3.26
C PHE A 285 0.70 -16.33 3.84
N ASP A 286 1.44 -15.35 4.37
CA ASP A 286 2.70 -15.59 5.07
C ASP A 286 2.59 -15.27 6.56
N LYS A 287 2.56 -16.35 7.36
CA LYS A 287 2.52 -16.28 8.83
C LYS A 287 3.67 -15.48 9.45
N SER A 288 4.81 -15.36 8.76
CA SER A 288 5.99 -14.66 9.30
C SER A 288 5.71 -13.17 9.50
N GLN A 289 4.89 -12.59 8.62
CA GLN A 289 4.55 -11.17 8.61
C GLN A 289 3.59 -10.77 9.73
N ILE A 290 2.92 -11.73 10.36
CA ILE A 290 1.96 -11.50 11.45
C ILE A 290 2.39 -12.12 12.79
N SER A 291 3.65 -12.53 12.91
CA SER A 291 4.14 -13.30 14.06
C SER A 291 3.91 -12.61 15.41
N ASP A 292 3.95 -11.28 15.44
CA ASP A 292 3.66 -10.44 16.60
C ASP A 292 2.16 -10.32 16.93
N LEU A 293 1.27 -10.63 15.98
CA LEU A 293 -0.18 -10.55 16.13
C LEU A 293 -0.83 -11.88 16.52
N ILE A 294 -0.14 -13.02 16.33
CA ILE A 294 -0.71 -14.38 16.49
C ILE A 294 -1.43 -14.56 17.83
N SER A 295 -0.82 -14.17 18.95
CA SER A 295 -1.44 -14.33 20.27
C SER A 295 -2.77 -13.57 20.40
N SER A 296 -2.87 -12.40 19.78
CA SER A 296 -4.12 -11.62 19.76
C SER A 296 -5.15 -12.25 18.84
N MET A 297 -4.72 -12.77 17.68
CA MET A 297 -5.58 -13.44 16.72
C MET A 297 -6.16 -14.76 17.27
N GLU A 298 -5.37 -15.55 18.00
CA GLU A 298 -5.86 -16.78 18.65
C GLU A 298 -7.00 -16.50 19.65
N LYS A 299 -7.01 -15.31 20.25
CA LYS A 299 -8.02 -14.89 21.23
C LYS A 299 -9.22 -14.21 20.58
N GLU A 300 -8.98 -13.24 19.71
CA GLU A 300 -10.00 -12.34 19.18
C GLU A 300 -10.54 -12.78 17.80
N TRP A 301 -9.84 -13.67 17.09
CA TRP A 301 -10.22 -14.20 15.76
C TRP A 301 -10.14 -15.75 15.72
N PRO A 302 -10.80 -16.47 16.65
CA PRO A 302 -10.68 -17.92 16.77
C PRO A 302 -11.40 -18.67 15.63
N SER A 303 -10.83 -19.77 15.18
CA SER A 303 -11.53 -20.72 14.30
C SER A 303 -12.33 -21.73 15.11
N LEU A 304 -13.62 -21.87 14.81
CA LEU A 304 -14.53 -22.85 15.42
C LEU A 304 -14.79 -24.08 14.53
N SER A 305 -14.11 -24.17 13.39
CA SER A 305 -14.27 -25.27 12.44
C SER A 305 -13.62 -26.56 12.93
N CYS A 306 -14.19 -27.70 12.56
CA CYS A 306 -13.62 -29.02 12.87
C CYS A 306 -12.68 -29.54 11.77
N PRO A 307 -11.59 -30.25 12.14
CA PRO A 307 -11.12 -30.51 13.51
C PRO A 307 -10.48 -29.28 14.16
N SER A 308 -10.32 -29.30 15.50
CA SER A 308 -9.64 -28.25 16.26
C SER A 308 -8.31 -27.81 15.64
N SER A 309 -8.17 -26.51 15.40
CA SER A 309 -7.02 -25.91 14.72
C SER A 309 -6.39 -24.78 15.54
N ASN A 310 -5.31 -24.20 15.01
CA ASN A 310 -4.64 -23.01 15.56
C ASN A 310 -5.02 -21.72 14.79
N GLY A 311 -6.15 -21.72 14.07
CA GLY A 311 -6.61 -20.54 13.33
C GLY A 311 -5.93 -20.29 11.98
N MET A 312 -4.70 -20.80 11.75
CA MET A 312 -3.91 -20.48 10.54
C MET A 312 -4.65 -20.68 9.23
N ARG A 313 -5.38 -21.81 9.08
CA ARG A 313 -6.16 -22.08 7.86
C ARG A 313 -7.28 -21.06 7.66
N PHE A 314 -7.91 -20.62 8.74
CA PHE A 314 -8.96 -19.63 8.70
C PHE A 314 -8.40 -18.26 8.32
N TRP A 315 -7.29 -17.84 8.93
CA TRP A 315 -6.65 -16.57 8.59
C TRP A 315 -6.08 -16.56 7.17
N SER A 316 -5.49 -17.68 6.71
CA SER A 316 -5.09 -17.87 5.31
C SER A 316 -6.27 -17.67 4.36
N HIS A 317 -7.44 -18.25 4.67
CA HIS A 317 -8.65 -18.09 3.88
C HIS A 317 -9.13 -16.64 3.84
N GLU A 318 -9.20 -15.97 4.99
CA GLU A 318 -9.62 -14.58 5.08
C GLU A 318 -8.66 -13.64 4.34
N TRP A 319 -7.36 -13.89 4.40
CA TRP A 319 -6.38 -13.16 3.61
C TRP A 319 -6.56 -13.41 2.11
N GLU A 320 -6.44 -14.66 1.67
CA GLU A 320 -6.43 -15.02 0.24
C GLU A 320 -7.74 -14.64 -0.46
N LYS A 321 -8.87 -14.75 0.23
CA LYS A 321 -10.18 -14.44 -0.34
C LYS A 321 -10.54 -12.96 -0.24
N HIS A 322 -10.22 -12.29 0.87
CA HIS A 322 -10.68 -10.93 1.15
C HIS A 322 -9.53 -9.93 1.29
N GLY A 323 -8.49 -10.26 2.07
CA GLY A 323 -7.32 -9.39 2.27
C GLY A 323 -6.58 -9.04 0.98
N THR A 324 -6.42 -9.99 0.04
CA THR A 324 -5.80 -9.75 -1.28
C THR A 324 -6.54 -8.71 -2.13
N CYS A 325 -7.83 -8.46 -1.82
CA CYS A 325 -8.62 -7.44 -2.49
C CYS A 325 -8.45 -6.04 -1.90
N ALA A 326 -7.68 -5.91 -0.82
CA ALA A 326 -7.36 -4.66 -0.15
C ALA A 326 -5.87 -4.31 -0.18
N GLU A 327 -5.06 -5.01 -0.98
CA GLU A 327 -3.60 -4.83 -0.99
C GLU A 327 -3.13 -3.45 -1.45
N SER A 328 -3.99 -2.69 -2.12
CA SER A 328 -3.71 -1.28 -2.42
C SER A 328 -3.64 -0.40 -1.17
N GLU A 329 -4.31 -0.80 -0.09
CA GLU A 329 -4.46 -0.05 1.16
C GLU A 329 -3.77 -0.71 2.35
N LEU A 330 -3.81 -2.05 2.42
CA LEU A 330 -3.38 -2.83 3.58
C LEU A 330 -2.50 -3.99 3.13
N ASP A 331 -1.24 -4.01 3.61
CA ASP A 331 -0.45 -5.24 3.55
C ASP A 331 -1.02 -6.30 4.52
N ILE A 332 -0.52 -7.53 4.44
CA ILE A 332 -1.01 -8.64 5.28
C ILE A 332 -0.98 -8.30 6.77
N ARG A 333 0.08 -7.64 7.25
CA ARG A 333 0.22 -7.33 8.66
C ARG A 333 -0.77 -6.23 9.06
N ASP A 334 -0.93 -5.21 8.22
CA ASP A 334 -1.87 -4.12 8.43
C ASP A 334 -3.32 -4.61 8.37
N TYR A 335 -3.68 -5.51 7.47
CA TYR A 335 -5.02 -6.11 7.37
C TYR A 335 -5.46 -6.76 8.70
N PHE A 336 -4.63 -7.65 9.25
CA PHE A 336 -4.93 -8.30 10.52
C PHE A 336 -4.81 -7.34 11.71
N GLY A 337 -3.83 -6.44 11.69
CA GLY A 337 -3.62 -5.44 12.74
C GLY A 337 -4.81 -4.47 12.87
N LYS A 338 -5.34 -3.98 11.74
CA LYS A 338 -6.50 -3.09 11.69
C LYS A 338 -7.77 -3.80 12.15
N ALA A 339 -8.02 -5.04 11.72
CA ALA A 339 -9.15 -5.82 12.20
C ALA A 339 -9.15 -6.00 13.74
N LEU A 340 -7.98 -6.27 14.34
CA LEU A 340 -7.82 -6.34 15.80
C LEU A 340 -8.10 -4.98 16.47
N GLN A 341 -7.61 -3.88 15.89
CA GLN A 341 -7.88 -2.52 16.40
C GLN A 341 -9.38 -2.18 16.34
N LEU A 342 -10.05 -2.52 15.23
CA LEU A 342 -11.49 -2.32 15.05
C LEU A 342 -12.30 -3.13 16.08
N LYS A 343 -11.94 -4.39 16.34
CA LYS A 343 -12.56 -5.21 17.41
C LYS A 343 -12.44 -4.54 18.77
N HIS A 344 -11.25 -4.02 19.09
CA HIS A 344 -11.02 -3.35 20.36
C HIS A 344 -11.83 -2.05 20.50
N LYS A 345 -12.05 -1.31 19.41
CA LYS A 345 -12.86 -0.07 19.40
C LYS A 345 -14.36 -0.33 19.68
N LEU A 346 -14.94 -1.44 19.21
CA LEU A 346 -16.39 -1.66 19.27
C LEU A 346 -16.93 -2.03 20.65
N ASN A 347 -16.26 -2.92 21.38
CA ASN A 347 -16.73 -3.42 22.68
C ASN A 347 -18.21 -3.91 22.68
N LEU A 348 -18.62 -4.59 21.59
CA LEU A 348 -20.02 -4.88 21.25
C LEU A 348 -20.81 -5.57 22.36
N LEU A 349 -20.25 -6.59 23.02
CA LEU A 349 -20.95 -7.33 24.06
C LEU A 349 -21.33 -6.44 25.26
N ASN A 350 -20.46 -5.51 25.65
CA ASN A 350 -20.75 -4.57 26.74
C ASN A 350 -21.85 -3.57 26.35
N ILE A 351 -21.89 -3.14 25.08
CA ILE A 351 -22.96 -2.28 24.57
C ILE A 351 -24.32 -2.99 24.69
N LEU A 352 -24.40 -4.24 24.21
CA LEU A 352 -25.62 -5.05 24.34
C LEU A 352 -26.01 -5.27 25.80
N LYS A 353 -25.04 -5.62 26.65
CA LYS A 353 -25.28 -5.85 28.08
C LYS A 353 -25.81 -4.60 28.79
N ASN A 354 -25.27 -3.42 28.48
CA ASN A 354 -25.74 -2.16 29.07
C ASN A 354 -27.19 -1.83 28.67
N ALA A 355 -27.65 -2.34 27.52
CA ALA A 355 -29.04 -2.26 27.07
C ALA A 355 -29.92 -3.41 27.62
N GLY A 356 -29.39 -4.26 28.51
CA GLY A 356 -30.11 -5.42 29.06
C GLY A 356 -30.24 -6.59 28.09
N ILE A 357 -29.42 -6.64 27.04
CA ILE A 357 -29.37 -7.72 26.05
C ILE A 357 -28.17 -8.59 26.37
N GLU A 358 -28.42 -9.75 26.97
CA GLU A 358 -27.37 -10.69 27.41
C GLU A 358 -27.46 -12.00 26.63
N ALA A 359 -26.31 -12.66 26.47
CA ALA A 359 -26.25 -14.01 25.89
C ALA A 359 -26.75 -15.03 26.91
N ASP A 360 -28.07 -15.10 27.12
CA ASP A 360 -28.74 -15.82 28.19
C ASP A 360 -29.74 -16.89 27.70
N ASP A 361 -29.72 -17.20 26.40
CA ASP A 361 -30.71 -17.99 25.66
C ASP A 361 -32.08 -17.31 25.51
N GLY A 362 -32.20 -16.05 25.95
CA GLY A 362 -33.39 -15.22 25.81
C GLY A 362 -33.60 -14.76 24.37
N PHE A 363 -34.83 -14.28 24.10
CA PHE A 363 -35.22 -13.72 22.81
C PHE A 363 -35.35 -12.21 22.94
N TYR A 364 -34.75 -11.51 21.97
CA TYR A 364 -34.71 -10.07 21.90
C TYR A 364 -35.25 -9.61 20.56
N SER A 365 -35.85 -8.42 20.53
CA SER A 365 -36.28 -7.86 19.27
C SER A 365 -35.07 -7.47 18.42
N LEU A 366 -35.16 -7.71 17.11
CA LEU A 366 -34.11 -7.28 16.17
C LEU A 366 -33.89 -5.76 16.25
N GLU A 367 -34.99 -5.01 16.43
CA GLU A 367 -35.00 -3.56 16.62
C GLU A 367 -34.21 -3.15 17.86
N SER A 368 -34.50 -3.73 19.04
CA SER A 368 -33.77 -3.40 20.27
C SER A 368 -32.27 -3.70 20.20
N ILE A 369 -31.86 -4.76 19.48
CA ILE A 369 -30.43 -5.04 19.25
C ILE A 369 -29.83 -3.96 18.37
N SER A 370 -30.48 -3.61 17.26
CA SER A 370 -30.01 -2.59 16.32
C SER A 370 -29.91 -1.22 17.00
N GLU A 371 -30.92 -0.84 17.78
CA GLU A 371 -30.96 0.43 18.52
C GLU A 371 -29.87 0.50 19.58
N ALA A 372 -29.68 -0.55 20.39
CA ALA A 372 -28.63 -0.58 21.41
C ALA A 372 -27.23 -0.35 20.79
N VAL A 373 -26.97 -0.99 19.65
CA VAL A 373 -25.70 -0.83 18.93
C VAL A 373 -25.58 0.57 18.33
N LYS A 374 -26.65 1.10 17.74
CA LYS A 374 -26.68 2.45 17.17
C LYS A 374 -26.46 3.53 18.22
N GLU A 375 -27.07 3.40 19.40
CA GLU A 375 -26.86 4.32 20.52
C GLU A 375 -25.44 4.23 21.08
N GLY A 376 -24.88 3.01 21.15
CA GLY A 376 -23.53 2.79 21.67
C GLY A 376 -22.40 3.25 20.74
N LEU A 377 -22.61 3.22 19.43
CA LEU A 377 -21.55 3.44 18.42
C LEU A 377 -21.82 4.61 17.46
N GLY A 378 -23.06 5.06 17.33
CA GLY A 378 -23.45 6.15 16.43
C GLY A 378 -23.78 5.74 15.00
N PHE A 379 -23.77 4.45 14.67
CA PHE A 379 -24.09 3.93 13.33
C PHE A 379 -24.92 2.65 13.39
N THR A 380 -25.71 2.40 12.34
CA THR A 380 -26.65 1.27 12.32
C THR A 380 -25.92 -0.02 11.89
N PRO A 381 -25.95 -1.10 12.68
CA PRO A 381 -25.30 -2.34 12.28
C PRO A 381 -26.13 -3.13 11.27
N GLY A 382 -25.46 -3.99 10.50
CA GLY A 382 -26.12 -5.12 9.84
C GLY A 382 -26.19 -6.30 10.81
N ILE A 383 -27.31 -7.01 10.86
CA ILE A 383 -27.48 -8.17 11.74
C ILE A 383 -27.80 -9.39 10.90
N GLU A 384 -27.00 -10.45 11.01
CA GLU A 384 -27.24 -11.73 10.39
C GLU A 384 -27.64 -12.78 11.43
N CYS A 385 -28.60 -13.60 11.05
CA CYS A 385 -29.12 -14.68 11.89
C CYS A 385 -28.95 -16.02 11.20
N ASN A 386 -28.61 -17.04 11.98
CA ASN A 386 -28.68 -18.43 11.54
C ASN A 386 -29.80 -19.18 12.31
N ARG A 387 -29.80 -20.52 12.24
CA ARG A 387 -30.74 -21.34 13.02
C ARG A 387 -30.00 -22.35 13.89
N ASP A 388 -30.45 -22.47 15.13
CA ASP A 388 -29.97 -23.48 16.05
C ASP A 388 -30.48 -24.89 15.67
N SER A 389 -30.09 -25.88 16.47
CA SER A 389 -30.54 -27.27 16.32
C SER A 389 -32.05 -27.46 16.49
N ALA A 390 -32.71 -26.56 17.23
CA ALA A 390 -34.16 -26.51 17.46
C ALA A 390 -34.93 -25.66 16.43
N HIS A 391 -34.24 -25.11 15.42
CA HIS A 391 -34.75 -24.21 14.38
C HIS A 391 -35.16 -22.79 14.83
N ASN A 392 -34.78 -22.36 16.04
CA ASN A 392 -34.90 -20.97 16.47
C ASN A 392 -33.99 -20.08 15.63
N THR A 393 -34.43 -18.85 15.35
CA THR A 393 -33.60 -17.83 14.71
C THR A 393 -32.76 -17.15 15.78
N GLN A 394 -31.44 -17.11 15.60
CA GLN A 394 -30.51 -16.62 16.62
C GLN A 394 -29.49 -15.63 16.05
N LEU A 395 -29.03 -14.69 16.89
CA LEU A 395 -28.02 -13.68 16.55
C LEU A 395 -26.69 -14.38 16.22
N TYR A 396 -26.29 -14.30 14.95
CA TYR A 396 -25.12 -15.03 14.45
C TYR A 396 -23.94 -14.10 14.15
N GLN A 397 -24.14 -13.10 13.28
CA GLN A 397 -23.10 -12.15 12.92
C GLN A 397 -23.60 -10.71 12.96
N VAL A 398 -22.68 -9.79 13.24
CA VAL A 398 -22.94 -8.35 13.24
C VAL A 398 -21.93 -7.67 12.32
N TYR A 399 -22.45 -6.86 11.42
CA TYR A 399 -21.73 -6.20 10.35
C TYR A 399 -21.62 -4.71 10.65
N PHE A 400 -20.42 -4.18 10.50
CA PHE A 400 -20.11 -2.76 10.61
C PHE A 400 -19.39 -2.32 9.34
N CYS A 401 -19.59 -1.07 8.92
CA CYS A 401 -18.89 -0.55 7.77
C CYS A 401 -17.70 0.30 8.19
N VAL A 402 -16.59 0.15 7.48
CA VAL A 402 -15.33 0.85 7.74
C VAL A 402 -14.85 1.49 6.45
N ASP A 403 -14.22 2.66 6.54
CA ASP A 403 -13.61 3.31 5.39
C ASP A 403 -12.54 2.44 4.70
N THR A 404 -12.14 2.80 3.49
CA THR A 404 -11.17 2.03 2.69
C THR A 404 -9.76 1.97 3.31
N THR A 405 -9.46 2.81 4.31
CA THR A 405 -8.18 2.77 5.04
C THR A 405 -8.23 1.86 6.28
N ALA A 406 -9.38 1.22 6.51
CA ALA A 406 -9.70 0.42 7.70
C ALA A 406 -9.47 1.18 9.03
N SER A 407 -9.62 2.51 9.03
CA SER A 407 -9.28 3.35 10.19
C SER A 407 -10.50 3.68 11.02
N ASP A 408 -11.57 4.13 10.38
CA ASP A 408 -12.76 4.63 11.06
C ASP A 408 -14.05 3.96 10.55
N PHE A 409 -14.98 3.79 11.50
CA PHE A 409 -16.31 3.29 11.19
C PHE A 409 -17.12 4.36 10.46
N ILE A 410 -17.90 3.92 9.48
CA ILE A 410 -18.78 4.77 8.68
C ILE A 410 -20.20 4.20 8.69
N GLU A 411 -21.18 5.04 8.39
CA GLU A 411 -22.52 4.53 8.08
C GLU A 411 -22.46 3.64 6.84
N CYS A 412 -23.11 2.48 6.91
CA CYS A 412 -23.06 1.51 5.85
C CYS A 412 -23.74 2.05 4.58
N PRO A 413 -23.03 2.10 3.43
CA PRO A 413 -23.66 2.50 2.16
C PRO A 413 -24.79 1.56 1.76
N ILE A 414 -24.63 0.28 2.08
CA ILE A 414 -25.62 -0.78 1.95
C ILE A 414 -25.45 -1.72 3.14
N LEU A 415 -26.55 -2.25 3.68
CA LEU A 415 -26.54 -3.28 4.71
C LEU A 415 -26.75 -4.66 4.07
N PRO A 416 -26.16 -5.74 4.63
CA PRO A 416 -26.34 -7.07 4.09
C PRO A 416 -27.81 -7.50 4.19
N THR A 417 -28.32 -8.12 3.13
CA THR A 417 -29.69 -8.65 3.14
C THR A 417 -29.71 -9.97 3.90
N THR A 418 -30.20 -9.95 5.13
CA THR A 418 -30.21 -11.12 6.01
C THR A 418 -31.65 -11.55 6.34
N LYS A 419 -31.82 -12.83 6.71
CA LYS A 419 -33.13 -13.40 7.09
C LYS A 419 -33.25 -13.55 8.60
N CYS A 420 -33.35 -12.43 9.30
CA CYS A 420 -33.66 -12.41 10.73
C CYS A 420 -35.19 -12.34 10.94
N GLY A 421 -35.66 -12.98 12.02
CA GLY A 421 -37.02 -12.77 12.53
C GLY A 421 -37.11 -11.45 13.31
N SER A 422 -38.33 -11.02 13.65
CA SER A 422 -38.53 -9.85 14.52
C SER A 422 -38.05 -10.09 15.95
N GLN A 423 -38.02 -11.35 16.39
CA GLN A 423 -37.49 -11.82 17.65
C GLN A 423 -36.41 -12.86 17.35
N ILE A 424 -35.22 -12.69 17.91
CA ILE A 424 -34.09 -13.59 17.72
C ILE A 424 -33.47 -13.95 19.05
N GLN A 425 -33.01 -15.18 19.16
CA GLN A 425 -32.35 -15.69 20.36
C GLN A 425 -30.92 -15.15 20.46
N PHE A 426 -30.46 -14.84 21.67
CA PHE A 426 -29.05 -14.62 21.97
C PHE A 426 -28.52 -15.79 22.80
N PRO A 427 -27.98 -16.85 22.17
CA PRO A 427 -27.65 -18.10 22.85
C PRO A 427 -26.44 -17.93 23.77
N LYS A 428 -26.39 -18.68 24.87
CA LYS A 428 -25.19 -18.79 25.70
C LYS A 428 -24.02 -19.39 24.91
N PHE A 429 -22.79 -19.08 25.33
CA PHE A 429 -21.59 -19.74 24.83
C PHE A 429 -20.78 -20.43 25.92
#